data_AF-A0A1W1BJR6-F1
#
_entry.id   AF-A0A1W1BJR6-F1
#
_cell.length_a   1.000
_cell.length_b   1.000
_cell.length_c   1.000
_cell.angle_alpha   90.00
_cell.angle_beta   90.00
_cell.angle_gamma   90.00
#
_symmetry.space_group_name_H-M   'P 1'
#
loop_
_entity.id
_entity.type
_entity.pdbx_description
1 polymer ?
#
loop_
_entity_poly.entity_id
_entity_poly.type
_entity_poly.pdbx_seq_one_letter_code
_entity_poly.pdbx_strand_id
1 'polypeptide(L)'
;MRLEGYALSFVVNFLLGVAWAASFIGAVSAFLSVYSESLLFAMVSASIAALPGMIGVLLIEYFITFKEKHLELQKQTKLLEKMVEKIEYNLP
;
A
#
# COMPACT_ATOMS: atom_id res chain seq x y z
N MET A 1 1.25 11.75 4.09
CA MET A 1 0.60 12.89 3.42
C MET A 1 -0.61 12.53 2.54
N ARG A 2 -1.12 11.28 2.54
CA ARG A 2 -2.29 10.85 1.73
C ARG A 2 -3.57 10.57 2.56
N LEU A 3 -3.43 10.39 3.87
CA LEU A 3 -4.53 10.14 4.82
C LEU A 3 -4.72 11.36 5.76
N GLU A 4 -5.98 11.66 6.13
CA GLU A 4 -6.36 12.81 6.99
C GLU A 4 -5.77 12.79 8.41
N GLY A 5 -5.15 11.68 8.84
CA GLY A 5 -4.43 11.59 10.10
C GLY A 5 -2.91 11.52 9.91
N TYR A 6 -2.17 12.50 10.43
CA TYR A 6 -0.70 12.53 10.37
C TYR A 6 -0.06 11.25 10.93
N ALA A 7 -0.51 10.79 12.10
CA ALA A 7 -0.02 9.57 12.74
C ALA A 7 -0.34 8.30 11.92
N LEU A 8 -1.56 8.19 11.39
CA LEU A 8 -1.95 7.03 10.58
C LEU A 8 -1.15 6.97 9.28
N SER A 9 -0.99 8.13 8.60
CA SER A 9 -0.18 8.20 7.40
C SER A 9 1.29 7.88 7.65
N PHE A 10 1.83 8.27 8.81
CA PHE A 10 3.21 7.91 9.18
C PHE A 10 3.35 6.41 9.39
N VAL A 11 2.50 5.82 10.23
CA VAL A 11 2.55 4.39 10.56
C VAL A 11 2.40 3.52 9.31
N VAL A 12 1.45 3.85 8.45
CA VAL A 12 1.17 3.08 7.24
C VAL A 12 2.32 3.18 6.23
N ASN A 13 2.90 4.37 6.03
CA ASN A 13 4.06 4.54 5.16
C ASN A 13 5.32 3.86 5.73
N PHE A 14 5.50 3.90 7.05
CA PHE A 14 6.59 3.20 7.73
C PHE A 14 6.46 1.69 7.55
N LEU A 15 5.28 1.13 7.82
CA LEU A 15 5.00 -0.30 7.63
C LEU A 15 5.20 -0.75 6.18
N LEU A 16 4.81 0.09 5.21
CA LEU A 16 5.05 -0.19 3.79
C LEU A 16 6.55 -0.27 3.48
N GLY A 17 7.34 0.67 4.01
CA GLY A 17 8.80 0.65 3.91
C GLY A 17 9.43 -0.59 4.57
N VAL A 18 8.95 -0.96 5.76
CA VAL A 18 9.38 -2.18 6.46
C VAL A 18 9.05 -3.44 5.65
N ALA A 19 7.87 -3.52 5.03
CA ALA A 19 7.47 -4.66 4.21
C ALA A 19 8.38 -4.81 2.97
N TRP A 20 8.71 -3.69 2.31
CA TRP A 20 9.68 -3.67 1.21
C TRP A 20 11.08 -4.10 1.67
N ALA A 21 11.56 -3.56 2.78
CA ALA A 21 12.87 -3.92 3.33
C ALA A 21 12.93 -5.40 3.73
N ALA A 22 11.89 -5.91 4.38
CA ALA A 22 11.79 -7.32 4.76
C ALA A 22 11.77 -8.25 3.54
N SER A 23 11.03 -7.89 2.48
CA SER A 23 11.03 -8.61 1.20
C SER A 23 12.44 -8.67 0.60
N PHE A 24 13.11 -7.52 0.51
CA PHE A 24 14.44 -7.42 -0.08
C PHE A 24 15.49 -8.17 0.74
N ILE A 25 15.52 -7.97 2.06
CA ILE A 25 16.45 -8.65 2.97
C ILE A 25 16.22 -10.16 2.93
N GLY A 26 14.96 -10.62 2.92
CA GLY A 26 14.61 -12.03 2.81
C GLY A 26 15.14 -12.65 1.51
N ALA A 27 14.92 -11.99 0.38
CA ALA A 27 15.40 -12.44 -0.92
C ALA A 27 16.93 -12.52 -0.98
N VAL A 28 17.62 -11.46 -0.56
CA VAL A 28 19.09 -11.39 -0.58
C VAL A 28 19.70 -12.42 0.37
N SER A 29 19.15 -12.56 1.59
CA SER A 29 19.65 -13.53 2.56
C SER A 29 19.49 -14.97 2.08
N ALA A 30 18.33 -15.31 1.51
CA ALA A 30 18.07 -16.63 0.94
C ALA A 30 18.95 -16.92 -0.29
N PHE A 31 19.18 -15.91 -1.13
CA PHE A 31 20.10 -16.04 -2.26
C PHE A 31 21.52 -16.35 -1.79
N LEU A 32 22.07 -15.53 -0.88
CA LEU A 32 23.45 -15.69 -0.39
C LEU A 32 23.66 -17.00 0.36
N SER A 33 22.64 -17.53 1.04
CA SER A 33 22.72 -18.80 1.76
C SER A 33 22.85 -20.02 0.84
N VAL A 34 22.40 -19.94 -0.41
CA VAL A 34 22.23 -21.11 -1.29
C VAL A 34 22.97 -20.93 -2.63
N TYR A 35 23.50 -19.73 -2.89
CA TYR A 35 24.25 -19.37 -4.10
C TYR A 35 25.44 -20.31 -4.36
N SER A 36 26.08 -20.81 -3.29
CA SER A 36 27.23 -21.71 -3.41
C SER A 36 26.88 -23.10 -3.94
N GLU A 37 25.62 -23.53 -3.83
CA GLU A 37 25.19 -24.86 -4.27
C GLU A 37 24.71 -24.85 -5.72
N SER A 38 23.81 -23.92 -6.06
CA SER A 38 23.26 -23.82 -7.42
C SER A 38 22.63 -22.46 -7.64
N LEU A 39 23.01 -21.81 -8.74
CA LEU A 39 22.47 -20.51 -9.13
C LEU A 39 20.95 -20.56 -9.34
N LEU A 40 20.44 -21.60 -10.01
CA LEU A 40 19.00 -21.75 -10.26
C LEU A 40 18.23 -21.93 -8.96
N PHE A 41 18.75 -22.76 -8.05
CA PHE A 41 18.10 -23.00 -6.77
C PHE A 41 18.13 -21.75 -5.88
N ALA A 42 19.22 -20.99 -5.90
CA ALA A 42 19.33 -19.71 -5.20
C ALA A 42 18.30 -18.67 -5.71
N MET A 43 18.05 -18.58 -7.02
CA MET A 43 17.01 -17.70 -7.56
C MET A 43 15.60 -18.09 -7.12
N VAL A 44 15.28 -19.39 -7.12
CA VAL A 44 13.98 -19.89 -6.65
C VAL A 44 13.82 -19.63 -5.15
N SER A 45 14.84 -19.93 -4.35
CA SER A 45 14.86 -19.69 -2.90
C SER A 45 14.67 -18.21 -2.58
N ALA A 46 15.40 -17.31 -3.25
CA ALA A 46 15.26 -15.87 -3.11
C ALA A 46 13.83 -15.39 -3.43
N SER A 47 13.24 -15.93 -4.50
CA SER A 47 11.86 -15.59 -4.89
C SER A 47 10.85 -16.02 -3.83
N ILE A 48 10.98 -17.24 -3.30
CA ILE A 48 10.10 -17.75 -2.23
C ILE A 48 10.27 -16.93 -0.95
N ALA A 49 11.51 -16.61 -0.58
CA ALA A 49 11.81 -15.84 0.63
C ALA A 49 11.34 -14.38 0.55
N ALA A 50 11.18 -13.81 -0.65
CA ALA A 50 10.60 -12.49 -0.84
C ALA A 50 9.08 -12.46 -0.61
N LEU A 51 8.38 -13.59 -0.84
CA LEU A 51 6.91 -13.64 -0.85
C LEU A 51 6.26 -13.11 0.43
N PRO A 52 6.71 -13.46 1.66
CA PRO A 52 6.08 -12.95 2.88
C PRO A 52 6.09 -11.42 2.96
N GLY A 53 7.21 -10.80 2.58
CA GLY A 53 7.33 -9.34 2.54
C GLY A 53 6.45 -8.72 1.46
N MET A 54 6.39 -9.32 0.27
CA MET A 54 5.52 -8.87 -0.82
C MET A 54 4.04 -8.99 -0.48
N ILE A 55 3.62 -10.04 0.22
CA ILE A 55 2.25 -10.17 0.73
C ILE A 55 1.95 -9.03 1.71
N GLY A 56 2.91 -8.70 2.60
CA GLY A 56 2.81 -7.54 3.49
C GLY A 56 2.61 -6.22 2.72
N VAL A 57 3.40 -5.99 1.67
CA VAL A 57 3.26 -4.81 0.79
C VAL A 57 1.85 -4.74 0.20
N LEU A 58 1.36 -5.85 -0.37
CA LEU A 58 0.02 -5.89 -0.99
C LEU A 58 -1.10 -5.59 0.00
N LEU A 59 -1.05 -6.17 1.21
CA LEU A 59 -2.06 -5.94 2.24
C LEU A 59 -2.10 -4.47 2.70
N ILE A 60 -0.92 -3.87 2.87
CA ILE A 60 -0.81 -2.46 3.26
C ILE A 60 -1.30 -1.55 2.14
N GLU A 61 -0.88 -1.79 0.90
CA GLU A 61 -1.30 -1.00 -0.26
C GLU A 61 -2.83 -1.10 -0.48
N TYR A 62 -3.40 -2.29 -0.27
CA TYR A 62 -4.85 -2.50 -0.32
C TYR A 62 -5.56 -1.66 0.74
N PHE A 63 -5.04 -1.64 1.98
CA PHE A 63 -5.61 -0.84 3.06
C PHE A 63 -5.53 0.67 2.78
N ILE A 64 -4.39 1.16 2.28
CA ILE A 64 -4.20 2.56 1.87
C ILE A 64 -5.25 2.93 0.82
N THR A 65 -5.33 2.14 -0.25
CA THR A 65 -6.22 2.38 -1.38
C THR A 65 -7.68 2.41 -0.95
N PHE A 66 -8.08 1.48 -0.07
CA PHE A 66 -9.44 1.43 0.46
C PHE A 66 -9.80 2.70 1.23
N LYS A 67 -8.90 3.18 2.10
CA LYS A 67 -9.11 4.41 2.87
C LYS A 67 -9.21 5.65 1.99
N GLU A 68 -8.36 5.74 0.97
CA GLU A 68 -8.37 6.87 0.04
C GLU A 68 -9.64 6.91 -0.81
N LYS A 69 -10.08 5.76 -1.31
CA LYS A 69 -11.35 5.64 -2.02
C LYS A 69 -12.52 6.12 -1.17
N HIS A 70 -12.52 5.79 0.13
CA HIS A 70 -13.58 6.24 1.03
C HIS A 70 -13.57 7.77 1.23
N LEU A 71 -12.38 8.36 1.40
CA LEU A 71 -12.23 9.82 1.51
C LEU A 71 -12.62 10.54 0.21
N GLU A 72 -12.28 9.97 -0.93
CA GLU A 72 -12.64 10.53 -2.23
C GLU A 72 -14.15 10.50 -2.45
N LEU A 73 -14.82 9.38 -2.10
CA LEU A 73 -16.28 9.29 -2.15
C LEU A 73 -16.94 10.36 -1.27
N GLN A 74 -16.47 10.56 -0.04
CA GLN A 74 -16.99 11.62 0.84
C GLN A 74 -16.82 13.02 0.26
N LYS A 75 -15.68 13.29 -0.39
CA LYS A 75 -15.44 14.57 -1.07
C LYS A 75 -16.41 14.75 -2.24
N GLN A 76 -16.61 13.71 -3.05
CA GLN A 76 -17.54 13.72 -4.17
C GLN A 76 -18.99 13.93 -3.71
N THR A 77 -19.42 13.27 -2.62
CA THR A 77 -20.76 13.46 -2.03
C THR A 77 -20.97 14.90 -1.58
N LYS A 78 -20.03 15.48 -0.83
CA LYS A 78 -20.11 16.90 -0.41
C LYS A 78 -20.15 17.86 -1.61
N LEU A 79 -19.45 17.54 -2.69
CA LEU A 79 -19.43 18.36 -3.89
C LEU A 79 -20.79 18.27 -4.62
N LEU A 80 -21.39 17.08 -4.66
CA LEU A 80 -22.72 16.85 -5.21
C LEU A 80 -23.80 17.59 -4.41
N GLU A 81 -23.77 17.51 -3.08
CA GLU A 81 -24.69 18.24 -2.19
C GLU A 81 -24.66 19.74 -2.48
N LYS A 82 -23.46 20.33 -2.58
CA LYS A 82 -23.30 21.76 -2.92
C LYS A 82 -23.84 22.12 -4.31
N MET A 83 -23.72 21.22 -5.28
CA MET A 83 -24.30 21.45 -6.61
C MET A 83 -25.83 21.44 -6.55
N VAL A 84 -26.42 20.50 -5.81
CA VAL A 84 -27.87 20.39 -5.63
C VAL A 84 -28.42 21.65 -4.92
N GLU A 85 -27.83 22.05 -3.80
CA GLU A 85 -28.22 23.28 -3.07
C GLU A 85 -28.16 24.53 -3.97
N LYS A 86 -27.12 24.64 -4.80
CA LYS A 86 -26.97 25.76 -5.73
C LYS A 86 -28.02 25.73 -6.85
N ILE A 87 -28.44 24.57 -7.31
CA ILE A 87 -29.52 24.44 -8.30
C ILE A 87 -30.84 24.83 -7.64
N GLU A 88 -31.13 24.33 -6.44
CA GLU A 88 -32.37 24.60 -5.71
C GLU A 88 -32.50 26.08 -5.33
N TYR A 89 -31.41 26.76 -4.94
CA TYR A 89 -31.39 28.20 -4.70
C TYR A 89 -31.60 29.05 -5.97
N ASN A 90 -31.24 28.54 -7.15
CA ASN A 90 -31.41 29.23 -8.43
C ASN A 90 -32.73 28.88 -9.13
N LEU A 91 -33.59 28.04 -8.54
CA LEU A 91 -34.96 27.87 -9.04
C LEU A 91 -35.80 29.11 -8.65
N PRO A 92 -36.60 29.65 -9.59
CA PRO A 92 -37.44 30.83 -9.37
C PRO A 92 -38.58 30.60 -8.37
#